data_AF-A0A4U0U714-F1
#
_entry.id   AF-A0A4U0U714-F1
#
_cell.length_a   1.000
_cell.length_b   1.000
_cell.length_c   1.000
_cell.angle_alpha   90.00
_cell.angle_beta   90.00
_cell.angle_gamma   90.00
#
_symmetry.space_group_name_H-M   'P 1'
#
loop_
_entity.id
_entity.type
_entity.pdbx_description
1 polymer ?
#
loop_
_entity_poly.entity_id
_entity_poly.type
_entity_poly.pdbx_seq_one_letter_code
_entity_poly.pdbx_strand_id
1 'polypeptide(L)'
;MPEPSRLVKLEHIHEVEVGTKIRFLGCVHAYDDQTARLTIRNRYPATARDTPTAVVSVETLLKTLGHEVVEVGAWLNVIGYIRPSLLDNSEAVAGKQKVKQRSREPVHAAVSVEASMIWPAGAIRLEKYNAALEELQEACKPDT
;
A
#
# COMPACT_ATOMS: atom_id res chain seq x y z
N MET A 1 -2.56 -24.57 3.46
CA MET A 1 -1.38 -23.87 4.02
C MET A 1 -1.58 -22.37 3.83
N PRO A 2 -1.16 -21.50 4.75
CA PRO A 2 -1.30 -20.06 4.55
C PRO A 2 -0.51 -19.64 3.30
N GLU A 3 -1.11 -18.86 2.42
CA GLU A 3 -0.43 -18.39 1.22
C GLU A 3 0.79 -17.53 1.58
N PRO A 4 1.95 -17.74 0.92
CA PRO A 4 3.13 -16.92 1.13
C PRO A 4 2.86 -15.49 0.66
N SER A 5 3.27 -14.50 1.46
CA SER A 5 3.18 -13.10 1.07
C SER A 5 4.35 -12.72 0.15
N ARG A 6 4.08 -11.99 -0.94
CA ARG A 6 5.12 -11.42 -1.81
C ARG A 6 5.64 -10.11 -1.25
N LEU A 7 6.97 -9.95 -1.14
CA LEU A 7 7.58 -8.69 -0.73
C LEU A 7 7.63 -7.73 -1.92
N VAL A 8 7.00 -6.57 -1.80
CA VAL A 8 6.82 -5.63 -2.92
C VAL A 8 7.16 -4.22 -2.48
N LYS A 9 7.87 -3.46 -3.33
CA LYS A 9 8.09 -2.02 -3.14
C LYS A 9 6.77 -1.28 -3.38
N LEU A 10 6.49 -0.25 -2.58
CA LEU A 10 5.24 0.50 -2.71
C LEU A 10 5.02 1.09 -4.12
N GLU A 11 6.11 1.41 -4.82
CA GLU A 11 6.05 1.91 -6.21
C GLU A 11 5.53 0.86 -7.20
N HIS A 12 5.81 -0.44 -7.00
CA HIS A 12 5.40 -1.53 -7.88
C HIS A 12 4.10 -2.21 -7.42
N ILE A 13 3.47 -1.73 -6.34
CA ILE A 13 2.26 -2.36 -5.77
C ILE A 13 1.08 -2.36 -6.75
N HIS A 14 1.05 -1.40 -7.68
CA HIS A 14 0.03 -1.28 -8.71
C HIS A 14 0.17 -2.31 -9.85
N GLU A 15 1.35 -2.93 -9.98
CA GLU A 15 1.61 -3.97 -10.98
C GLU A 15 1.19 -5.36 -10.48
N VAL A 16 0.84 -5.48 -9.20
CA VAL A 16 0.48 -6.76 -8.58
C VAL A 16 -1.02 -7.02 -8.70
N GLU A 17 -1.37 -8.24 -9.05
CA GLU A 17 -2.76 -8.66 -9.25
C GLU A 17 -3.61 -8.53 -7.97
N VAL A 18 -4.85 -8.07 -8.17
CA VAL A 18 -5.88 -8.02 -7.14
C VAL A 18 -6.10 -9.41 -6.56
N GLY A 19 -6.23 -9.50 -5.23
CA GLY A 19 -6.35 -10.77 -4.51
C GLY A 19 -5.02 -11.39 -4.11
N THR A 20 -3.88 -10.85 -4.56
CA THR A 20 -2.57 -11.32 -4.12
C THR A 20 -2.27 -10.88 -2.69
N LYS A 21 -1.72 -11.80 -1.89
CA LYS A 21 -1.16 -11.48 -0.57
C LYS A 21 0.22 -10.85 -0.71
N ILE A 22 0.35 -9.61 -0.26
CA ILE A 22 1.59 -8.84 -0.32
C ILE A 22 2.08 -8.46 1.07
N ARG A 23 3.39 -8.23 1.16
CA ARG A 23 4.07 -7.58 2.27
C ARG A 23 4.81 -6.37 1.73
N PHE A 24 4.65 -5.23 2.37
CA PHE A 24 5.41 -4.02 2.04
C PHE A 24 5.70 -3.20 3.29
N LEU A 25 6.67 -2.31 3.15
CA LEU A 25 6.99 -1.30 4.15
C LEU A 25 6.53 0.06 3.64
N GLY A 26 5.95 0.87 4.52
CA GLY A 26 5.71 2.27 4.20
C GLY A 26 5.49 3.14 5.42
N CYS A 27 5.47 4.44 5.17
CA CYS A 27 5.31 5.48 6.16
C CYS A 27 3.86 5.97 6.21
N VAL A 28 3.31 6.11 7.41
CA VAL A 28 1.95 6.65 7.62
C VAL A 28 1.94 8.12 7.29
N HIS A 29 1.08 8.50 6.35
CA HIS A 29 0.88 9.88 5.95
C HIS A 29 -0.40 10.48 6.53
N ALA A 30 -1.44 9.67 6.68
CA ALA A 30 -2.71 10.06 7.29
C ALA A 30 -3.46 8.82 7.77
N TYR A 31 -4.29 9.00 8.79
CA TYR A 31 -5.24 8.00 9.29
C TYR A 31 -6.63 8.61 9.26
N ASP A 32 -7.59 7.86 8.71
CA ASP A 32 -9.02 8.17 8.75
C ASP A 32 -9.69 7.20 9.73
N ASP A 33 -10.17 7.74 10.85
CA ASP A 33 -10.83 7.02 11.93
C ASP A 33 -12.26 6.60 11.57
N GLN A 34 -12.94 7.34 10.69
CA GLN A 34 -14.31 7.02 10.26
C GLN A 34 -14.34 5.81 9.33
N THR A 35 -13.34 5.71 8.43
CA THR A 35 -13.24 4.60 7.49
C THR A 35 -12.26 3.51 7.91
N ALA A 36 -11.54 3.71 9.01
CA ALA A 36 -10.47 2.82 9.47
C ALA A 36 -9.40 2.56 8.39
N ARG A 37 -8.98 3.61 7.69
CA ARG A 37 -8.03 3.54 6.57
C ARG A 37 -6.76 4.34 6.85
N LEU A 38 -5.62 3.72 6.59
CA LEU A 38 -4.30 4.34 6.63
C LEU A 38 -3.85 4.70 5.22
N THR A 39 -3.40 5.93 5.05
CA THR A 39 -2.71 6.36 3.82
C THR A 39 -1.22 6.16 4.03
N ILE A 40 -0.64 5.21 3.29
CA ILE A 40 0.77 4.84 3.40
C ILE A 40 1.52 5.27 2.15
N ARG A 41 2.71 5.85 2.35
CA ARG A 41 3.60 6.34 1.28
C ARG A 41 5.03 5.85 1.47
N ASN A 42 5.86 5.99 0.44
CA ASN A 42 7.26 5.53 0.49
C ASN A 42 8.22 6.51 1.18
N ARG A 43 7.76 7.72 1.55
CA ARG A 43 8.55 8.74 2.24
C ARG A 43 7.66 9.73 2.99
N TYR A 44 8.25 10.45 3.94
CA TYR A 44 7.62 11.58 4.63
C TYR A 44 8.60 12.75 4.77
N PRO A 45 8.19 14.00 4.48
CA PRO A 45 6.91 14.38 3.89
C PRO A 45 6.86 14.06 2.39
N ALA A 46 5.76 13.46 1.95
CA ALA A 46 5.53 13.15 0.53
C ALA A 46 4.81 14.32 -0.15
N THR A 47 5.57 15.37 -0.49
CA THR A 47 5.03 16.58 -1.14
C THR A 47 4.92 16.47 -2.66
N ALA A 48 5.56 15.47 -3.28
CA ALA A 48 5.45 15.25 -4.72
C ALA A 48 4.12 14.58 -5.07
N ARG A 49 3.48 15.05 -6.14
CA ARG A 49 2.20 14.52 -6.64
C ARG A 49 2.30 13.06 -7.06
N ASP A 50 3.46 12.64 -7.56
CA ASP A 50 3.69 11.29 -8.09
C ASP A 50 4.17 10.29 -7.03
N THR A 51 3.96 10.58 -5.75
CA THR A 51 4.40 9.66 -4.70
C THR A 51 3.47 8.45 -4.64
N PRO A 52 3.99 7.22 -4.80
CA PRO A 52 3.16 6.01 -4.73
C PRO A 52 2.44 5.97 -3.38
N THR A 53 1.14 5.76 -3.44
CA THR A 53 0.24 5.81 -2.28
C THR A 53 -0.57 4.51 -2.21
N ALA A 54 -0.54 3.85 -1.06
CA ALA A 54 -1.41 2.73 -0.75
C ALA A 54 -2.42 3.14 0.32
N VAL A 55 -3.68 2.76 0.11
CA VAL A 55 -4.77 2.92 1.08
C VAL A 55 -5.00 1.58 1.75
N VAL A 56 -4.61 1.48 3.02
CA VAL A 56 -4.69 0.25 3.79
C VAL A 56 -5.90 0.29 4.70
N SER A 57 -6.87 -0.58 4.49
CA SER A 57 -7.94 -0.82 5.45
C SER A 57 -7.43 -1.65 6.62
N VAL A 58 -7.63 -1.16 7.84
CA VAL A 58 -7.27 -1.84 9.10
C VAL A 58 -8.49 -2.21 9.94
N GLU A 59 -9.69 -2.17 9.34
CA GLU A 59 -10.97 -2.44 10.00
C GLU A 59 -10.98 -3.76 10.79
N THR A 60 -10.41 -4.82 10.20
CA THR A 60 -10.31 -6.15 10.83
C THR A 60 -9.32 -6.21 11.98
N LEU A 61 -8.39 -5.25 12.07
CA LEU A 61 -7.30 -5.20 13.05
C LEU A 61 -7.53 -4.16 14.15
N LEU A 62 -8.60 -3.36 14.08
CA LEU A 62 -8.90 -2.27 15.03
C LEU A 62 -8.86 -2.70 16.51
N LYS A 63 -9.26 -3.94 16.79
CA LYS A 63 -9.30 -4.48 18.17
C LYS A 63 -7.91 -4.73 18.76
N THR A 64 -6.89 -4.91 17.92
CA THR A 64 -5.52 -5.25 18.31
C THR A 64 -4.49 -4.22 17.87
N LEU A 65 -4.95 -3.10 17.29
CA LEU A 65 -4.09 -2.02 16.80
C LEU A 65 -3.56 -1.18 17.96
N GLY A 66 -2.22 -1.03 18.02
CA GLY A 66 -1.56 -0.08 18.91
C GLY A 66 -1.59 1.35 18.35
N HIS A 67 -1.54 2.35 19.23
CA HIS A 67 -1.52 3.77 18.84
C HIS A 67 -0.31 4.13 17.94
N GLU A 68 0.81 3.44 18.14
CA GLU A 68 2.03 3.55 17.32
C GLU A 68 1.82 3.20 15.84
N VAL A 69 0.76 2.45 15.51
CA VAL A 69 0.44 2.08 14.13
C VAL A 69 -0.34 3.18 13.40
N VAL A 70 -1.03 4.06 14.12
CA VAL A 70 -1.81 5.17 13.54
C VAL A 70 -1.04 6.50 13.56
N GLU A 71 0.17 6.52 14.11
CA GLU A 71 0.99 7.71 14.23
C GLU A 71 1.54 8.18 12.88
N VAL A 72 1.24 9.42 12.50
CA VAL A 72 1.75 10.03 11.26
C VAL A 72 3.28 10.14 11.33
N GLY A 73 3.96 9.65 10.29
CA GLY A 73 5.42 9.58 10.22
C GLY A 73 6.00 8.25 10.68
N ALA A 74 5.21 7.38 11.33
CA ALA A 74 5.68 6.04 11.70
C ALA A 74 5.88 5.16 10.47
N TRP A 75 6.93 4.33 10.51
CA TRP A 75 7.17 3.30 9.50
C TRP A 75 6.52 2.00 9.93
N LEU A 76 5.78 1.36 9.03
CA LEU A 76 5.00 0.16 9.30
C LEU A 76 5.32 -0.94 8.30
N ASN A 77 5.40 -2.17 8.80
CA ASN A 77 5.28 -3.36 7.96
C ASN A 77 3.80 -3.72 7.85
N VAL A 78 3.34 -3.91 6.62
CA VAL A 78 1.96 -4.29 6.33
C VAL A 78 1.97 -5.61 5.56
N ILE A 79 1.17 -6.57 6.01
CA ILE A 79 0.79 -7.75 5.22
C ILE A 79 -0.71 -7.71 4.96
N GLY A 80 -1.10 -7.75 3.70
CA GLY A 80 -2.48 -7.66 3.30
C GLY A 80 -2.75 -8.17 1.91
N TYR A 81 -4.02 -8.13 1.53
CA TYR A 81 -4.49 -8.53 0.21
C TYR A 81 -4.81 -7.29 -0.61
N ILE A 82 -4.40 -7.28 -1.88
CA ILE A 82 -4.78 -6.20 -2.79
C ILE A 82 -6.27 -6.31 -3.07
N ARG A 83 -6.99 -5.21 -2.89
CA ARG A 83 -8.42 -5.09 -3.18
C ARG A 83 -8.64 -4.20 -4.39
N PRO A 84 -9.65 -4.48 -5.21
CA PRO A 84 -9.96 -3.62 -6.34
C PRO A 84 -10.37 -2.25 -5.80
N SER A 85 -9.74 -1.21 -6.33
CA SER A 85 -10.13 0.17 -6.02
C SER A 85 -11.50 0.42 -6.65
N LEU A 86 -12.49 0.81 -5.86
CA LEU A 86 -13.83 1.16 -6.38
C LEU A 86 -13.80 2.34 -7.37
N LEU A 87 -12.66 3.04 -7.47
CA LEU A 87 -12.44 4.14 -8.40
C LEU A 87 -12.00 3.68 -9.80
N ASP A 88 -11.40 2.50 -9.93
CA ASP A 88 -10.95 1.94 -11.23
C ASP A 88 -12.00 1.03 -11.88
N ASN A 89 -12.97 0.52 -11.11
CA ASN A 89 -13.96 -0.44 -11.59
C ASN A 89 -15.24 0.17 -12.19
N SER A 90 -15.23 1.46 -12.53
CA SER A 90 -16.38 2.11 -13.18
C SER A 90 -16.40 1.92 -14.72
N GLU A 91 -15.95 0.78 -15.25
CA GLU A 91 -16.09 0.44 -16.67
C GLU A 91 -16.63 -0.98 -16.96
N ALA A 92 -17.29 -1.65 -16.00
CA ALA A 92 -18.06 -2.85 -16.31
C ALA A 92 -19.17 -3.12 -15.28
N VAL A 93 -20.29 -2.39 -15.34
CA VAL A 93 -21.68 -2.91 -15.33
C VAL A 93 -22.63 -1.69 -15.45
N ALA A 94 -23.28 -1.59 -16.61
CA ALA A 94 -24.56 -0.94 -16.91
C ALA A 94 -24.98 0.34 -16.14
N GLY A 95 -24.97 1.48 -16.85
CA GLY A 95 -25.96 2.55 -16.61
C GLY A 95 -25.41 3.97 -16.61
N LYS A 96 -25.45 4.61 -17.78
CA LYS A 96 -25.49 6.05 -18.04
C LYS A 96 -25.60 6.97 -16.79
N GLN A 97 -24.53 7.69 -16.46
CA GLN A 97 -24.62 9.11 -16.09
C GLN A 97 -23.25 9.80 -16.21
N LYS A 98 -23.15 10.64 -17.24
CA LYS A 98 -22.03 11.55 -17.48
C LYS A 98 -22.03 12.64 -16.40
N VAL A 99 -20.98 12.72 -15.58
CA VAL A 99 -20.57 13.98 -14.96
C VAL A 99 -19.07 14.15 -15.18
N LYS A 100 -18.74 15.27 -15.81
CA LYS A 100 -17.40 15.75 -16.17
C LYS A 100 -16.43 15.65 -14.98
N GLN A 101 -15.37 14.85 -15.10
CA GLN A 101 -14.12 15.17 -14.40
C GLN A 101 -12.95 15.12 -15.37
N ARG A 102 -12.50 16.35 -15.66
CA ARG A 102 -11.27 16.77 -16.31
C ARG A 102 -10.13 15.76 -16.10
N SER A 103 -9.59 15.30 -17.22
CA SER A 103 -8.14 15.15 -17.46
C SER A 103 -7.27 15.28 -16.20
N ARG A 104 -6.97 14.15 -15.56
CA ARG A 104 -5.79 14.01 -14.72
C ARG A 104 -5.06 12.76 -15.20
N GLU A 105 -3.84 12.98 -15.67
CA GLU A 105 -2.83 11.98 -16.03
C GLU A 105 -2.77 10.85 -14.99
N PRO A 106 -2.34 9.62 -15.37
CA PRO A 106 -2.28 8.48 -14.47
C PRO A 106 -1.13 8.67 -13.47
N VAL A 107 -1.35 9.54 -12.50
CA VAL A 107 -0.46 9.79 -11.38
C VAL A 107 -0.72 8.65 -10.39
N HIS A 108 0.06 7.57 -10.52
CA HIS A 108 0.07 6.35 -9.69
C HIS A 108 -1.24 6.10 -8.92
N ALA A 109 -2.17 5.36 -9.54
CA ALA A 109 -3.45 5.01 -8.94
C ALA A 109 -3.25 4.48 -7.51
N ALA A 110 -3.97 5.08 -6.55
CA ALA A 110 -3.87 4.69 -5.16
C ALA A 110 -4.39 3.25 -4.99
N VAL A 111 -3.52 2.33 -4.59
CA VAL A 111 -3.87 0.91 -4.47
C VAL A 111 -4.55 0.66 -3.14
N SER A 112 -5.68 -0.05 -3.16
CA SER A 112 -6.38 -0.46 -1.94
C SER A 112 -5.84 -1.80 -1.44
N VAL A 113 -5.53 -1.86 -0.15
CA VAL A 113 -5.05 -3.08 0.51
C VAL A 113 -5.88 -3.34 1.75
N GLU A 114 -6.31 -4.57 1.96
CA GLU A 114 -6.92 -5.00 3.22
C GLU A 114 -5.84 -5.65 4.10
N ALA A 115 -5.55 -5.04 5.25
CA ALA A 115 -4.52 -5.54 6.14
C ALA A 115 -4.99 -6.79 6.90
N SER A 116 -4.12 -7.78 6.92
CA SER A 116 -4.24 -8.98 7.76
C SER A 116 -3.27 -8.96 8.94
N MET A 117 -2.15 -8.24 8.81
CA MET A 117 -1.17 -8.06 9.88
C MET A 117 -0.44 -6.73 9.68
N ILE A 118 -0.22 -6.00 10.77
CA ILE A 118 0.44 -4.69 10.75
C ILE A 118 1.23 -4.48 12.04
N TRP A 119 2.43 -3.93 11.94
CA TRP A 119 3.27 -3.65 13.09
C TRP A 119 4.27 -2.52 12.80
N PRO A 120 4.68 -1.76 13.83
CA PRO A 120 5.69 -0.73 13.69
C PRO A 120 7.03 -1.34 13.30
N ALA A 121 7.71 -0.69 12.36
CA ALA A 121 9.04 -1.05 11.90
C ALA A 121 10.15 -0.35 12.72
N GLY A 122 9.77 0.60 13.59
CA GLY A 122 10.70 1.38 14.40
C GLY A 122 11.55 2.35 13.57
N ALA A 123 12.75 2.66 14.07
CA ALA A 123 13.70 3.54 13.38
C ALA A 123 14.28 2.84 12.15
N ILE A 124 13.68 3.06 10.98
CA ILE A 124 14.15 2.49 9.72
C ILE A 124 15.13 3.43 9.04
N ARG A 125 16.31 2.89 8.68
CA ARG A 125 17.24 3.52 7.73
C ARG A 125 16.82 3.12 6.32
N LEU A 126 16.07 3.99 5.65
CA LEU A 126 15.46 3.70 4.34
C LEU A 126 16.48 3.24 3.30
N GLU A 127 17.69 3.82 3.29
CA GLU A 127 18.79 3.43 2.39
C GLU A 127 19.19 1.97 2.55
N LYS A 128 19.35 1.50 3.79
CA LYS A 128 19.70 0.10 4.07
C LYS A 128 18.55 -0.85 3.73
N TYR A 129 17.32 -0.43 3.97
CA TYR A 129 16.15 -1.22 3.64
C TYR A 129 15.99 -1.42 2.12
N ASN A 130 16.16 -0.34 1.34
CA ASN A 130 16.07 -0.40 -0.11
C ASN A 130 17.19 -1.26 -0.72
N ALA A 131 18.42 -1.14 -0.22
CA ALA A 131 19.55 -1.97 -0.68
C ALA A 131 19.30 -3.46 -0.39
N ALA A 132 18.82 -3.80 0.82
CA ALA A 132 18.50 -5.19 1.16
C ALA A 132 17.32 -5.76 0.35
N LEU A 133 16.35 -4.91 -0.02
CA LEU A 133 15.26 -5.32 -0.92
C LEU A 133 15.77 -5.64 -2.32
N GLU A 134 16.67 -4.83 -2.86
CA GLU A 134 17.26 -5.05 -4.18
C GLU A 134 18.10 -6.32 -4.18
N GLU A 135 18.92 -6.55 -3.17
CA GLU A 135 19.71 -7.77 -3.00
C GLU A 135 18.82 -9.03 -2.92
N LEU A 136 17.69 -8.97 -2.18
CA LEU A 136 16.73 -10.08 -2.12
C LEU A 136 16.04 -10.32 -3.47
N GLN A 137 15.72 -9.26 -4.21
CA GLN A 137 15.12 -9.38 -5.55
C GLN A 137 16.12 -9.94 -6.56
N GLU A 138 17.40 -9.59 -6.44
CA GLU A 138 18.48 -10.12 -7.29
C GLU A 138 18.81 -11.58 -6.94
N ALA A 139 18.88 -11.94 -5.67
CA ALA A 139 19.11 -13.33 -5.24
C ALA A 139 17.96 -14.28 -5.64
N CYS A 140 16.75 -13.76 -5.86
CA CYS A 140 15.62 -14.53 -6.35
C CYS A 140 15.52 -14.61 -7.88
N LYS A 141 16.39 -13.92 -8.64
CA LYS A 141 16.45 -14.12 -10.09
C LYS A 141 17.19 -15.44 -10.37
N PRO A 142 16.60 -16.37 -11.12
CA PRO A 142 17.29 -17.60 -11.48
C PRO A 142 18.49 -17.27 -12.37
N ASP A 143 19.65 -17.85 -12.06
CA ASP A 143 20.84 -17.84 -12.91
C ASP A 143 20.45 -18.26 -14.34
N THR A 144 20.73 -17.39 -15.30
CA THR A 144 20.52 -17.66 -16.74
C THR A 144 21.71 -18.43 -17.31
#